data_AF-A0A414ZHF0-F1
#
_entry.id   AF-A0A414ZHF0-F1
#
_cell.length_a   1.000
_cell.length_b   1.000
_cell.length_c   1.000
_cell.angle_alpha   90.00
_cell.angle_beta   90.00
_cell.angle_gamma   90.00
#
_symmetry.space_group_name_H-M   'P 1'
#
loop_
_entity.id
_entity.type
_entity.pdbx_description
1 polymer ?
#
loop_
_entity_poly.entity_id
_entity_poly.type
_entity_poly.pdbx_seq_one_letter_code
_entity_poly.pdbx_strand_id
1 'polypeptide(L)'
;MCIYIGIEDLVANALIELSEKSDRHEVLFKELDQYGATVVKILNEQNEQAVLILSTERRNAFLHDYSEYFELYRDGLDEGIRLKAKVDIDKLWTEFRSYLSVDVMLAFMDSKSVEALGV
;
A
#
# COMPACT_ATOMS: atom_id res chain seq x y z
N MET A 1 -3.10 20.57 -6.80
CA MET A 1 -1.79 20.12 -6.30
C MET A 1 -1.57 18.72 -6.88
N CYS A 2 -0.35 18.29 -7.18
CA CYS A 2 -0.11 16.93 -7.68
C CYS A 2 0.26 16.03 -6.49
N ILE A 3 -0.49 14.96 -6.30
CA ILE A 3 -0.30 13.95 -5.26
C ILE A 3 0.62 12.87 -5.82
N TYR A 4 1.72 12.62 -5.11
CA TYR A 4 2.66 11.57 -5.46
C TYR A 4 2.53 10.45 -4.44
N ILE A 5 2.19 9.26 -4.93
CA ILE A 5 2.00 8.08 -4.08
C ILE A 5 3.22 7.17 -4.26
N GLY A 6 3.96 6.98 -3.16
CA GLY A 6 5.14 6.13 -3.11
C GLY A 6 4.81 4.65 -2.90
N ILE A 7 5.84 3.81 -2.96
CA ILE A 7 5.72 2.38 -2.63
C ILE A 7 5.46 2.20 -1.12
N GLU A 8 6.00 3.10 -0.30
CA GLU A 8 5.82 3.15 1.15
C GLU A 8 4.34 3.30 1.51
N ASP A 9 3.69 4.32 0.93
CA ASP A 9 2.27 4.60 1.12
C ASP A 9 1.43 3.40 0.66
N LEU A 10 1.74 2.89 -0.53
CA LEU A 10 0.96 1.85 -1.18
C LEU A 10 0.98 0.54 -0.39
N VAL A 11 2.16 0.10 0.04
CA VAL A 11 2.35 -1.14 0.78
C VAL A 11 1.73 -1.06 2.16
N ALA A 12 2.00 0.03 2.89
CA ALA A 12 1.49 0.19 4.24
C ALA A 12 -0.04 0.23 4.25
N ASN A 13 -0.66 1.01 3.37
CA ASN A 13 -2.11 1.10 3.29
C ASN A 13 -2.74 -0.22 2.82
N ALA A 14 -2.16 -0.91 1.85
CA ALA A 14 -2.66 -2.23 1.44
C ALA A 14 -2.65 -3.24 2.60
N LEU A 15 -1.56 -3.29 3.37
CA LEU A 15 -1.43 -4.23 4.49
C LEU A 15 -2.33 -3.87 5.67
N ILE A 16 -2.59 -2.58 5.92
CA ILE A 16 -3.62 -2.13 6.88
C ILE A 16 -4.98 -2.70 6.48
N GLU A 17 -5.42 -2.46 5.24
CA GLU A 17 -6.75 -2.89 4.78
C GLU A 17 -6.89 -4.42 4.77
N LEU A 18 -5.84 -5.14 4.35
CA LEU A 18 -5.82 -6.60 4.34
C LEU A 18 -5.85 -7.21 5.73
N SER A 19 -5.08 -6.65 6.67
CA SER A 19 -5.07 -7.09 8.06
C SER A 19 -6.44 -6.88 8.70
N GLU A 20 -7.07 -5.71 8.50
CA GLU A 20 -8.34 -5.38 9.14
C GLU A 20 -9.53 -6.16 8.56
N LYS A 21 -9.52 -6.46 7.26
CA LYS A 21 -10.65 -7.11 6.56
C LYS A 21 -10.54 -8.61 6.44
N SER A 22 -9.32 -9.16 6.44
CA SER A 22 -9.09 -10.58 6.15
C SER A 22 -8.05 -11.28 7.02
N ASP A 23 -7.47 -10.59 8.00
CA ASP A 23 -6.33 -11.07 8.81
C ASP A 23 -5.13 -11.52 7.94
N ARG A 24 -5.02 -10.97 6.73
CA ARG A 24 -3.93 -11.25 5.79
C ARG A 24 -2.84 -10.21 5.97
N HIS A 25 -1.62 -10.68 6.25
CA HIS A 25 -0.46 -9.84 6.55
C HIS A 25 0.53 -9.77 5.40
N GLU A 26 0.09 -10.12 4.19
CA GLU A 26 0.90 -10.11 2.98
C GLU A 26 0.14 -9.65 1.73
N VAL A 27 0.89 -9.11 0.78
CA VAL A 27 0.35 -8.58 -0.49
C VAL A 27 1.34 -8.78 -1.64
N LEU A 28 0.87 -9.35 -2.74
CA LEU A 28 1.66 -9.57 -3.95
C LEU A 28 1.88 -8.27 -4.71
N PHE A 29 3.00 -8.15 -5.44
CA PHE A 29 3.25 -6.95 -6.26
C PHE A 29 2.16 -6.70 -7.31
N LYS A 30 1.59 -7.76 -7.90
CA LYS A 30 0.48 -7.64 -8.84
C LYS A 30 -0.79 -7.05 -8.20
N GLU A 31 -1.03 -7.33 -6.92
CA GLU A 31 -2.17 -6.77 -6.17
C GLU A 31 -1.89 -5.31 -5.83
N LEU A 32 -0.65 -4.97 -5.44
CA LEU A 32 -0.23 -3.58 -5.22
C LEU A 32 -0.38 -2.74 -6.49
N ASP A 33 0.01 -3.26 -7.66
CA ASP A 33 -0.13 -2.55 -8.93
C ASP A 33 -1.60 -2.25 -9.24
N GLN A 34 -2.50 -3.22 -9.04
CA GLN A 34 -3.95 -3.04 -9.25
C GLN A 34 -4.57 -2.10 -8.23
N TYR A 35 -4.21 -2.26 -6.96
CA TYR A 35 -4.64 -1.39 -5.86
C TYR A 35 -4.23 0.05 -6.10
N GLY A 36 -2.94 0.30 -6.38
CA GLY A 36 -2.42 1.64 -6.62
C GLY A 36 -3.03 2.30 -7.85
N ALA A 37 -3.23 1.54 -8.93
CA ALA A 37 -3.87 2.06 -10.14
C ALA A 37 -5.32 2.50 -9.85
N THR A 38 -6.03 1.75 -9.00
CA THR A 38 -7.39 2.07 -8.59
C THR A 38 -7.44 3.30 -7.69
N VAL A 39 -6.52 3.42 -6.73
CA VAL A 39 -6.37 4.61 -5.87
C VAL A 39 -6.14 5.87 -6.71
N VAL A 40 -5.20 5.82 -7.64
CA VAL A 40 -4.92 6.95 -8.55
C VAL A 40 -6.11 7.28 -9.42
N LYS A 41 -6.85 6.29 -9.89
CA LYS A 41 -8.07 6.51 -10.68
C LYS A 41 -9.12 7.28 -9.85
N ILE A 42 -9.35 6.88 -8.60
CA ILE A 42 -10.33 7.53 -7.71
C ILE A 42 -9.95 8.98 -7.45
N LEU A 43 -8.69 9.24 -7.12
CA LEU A 43 -8.20 10.61 -6.87
C LEU A 43 -8.37 11.48 -8.12
N ASN A 44 -8.00 10.96 -9.30
CA ASN A 44 -8.17 11.69 -10.55
C ASN A 44 -9.66 11.95 -10.88
N GLU A 45 -10.56 11.02 -10.57
CA GLU A 45 -12.02 11.21 -10.70
C GLU A 45 -12.55 12.31 -9.76
N GLN A 46 -11.88 12.56 -8.63
CA GLN A 46 -12.16 13.64 -7.68
C GLN A 46 -11.49 14.98 -8.07
N ASN A 47 -10.84 15.06 -9.23
CA ASN A 47 -10.02 16.19 -9.69
C ASN A 47 -8.73 16.41 -8.87
N GLU A 48 -8.33 15.44 -8.05
CA GLU A 48 -7.02 15.41 -7.41
C GLU A 48 -6.03 14.71 -8.35
N GLN A 49 -5.11 15.48 -8.94
CA GLN A 49 -4.10 14.89 -9.83
C GLN A 49 -3.18 13.97 -9.04
N ALA A 50 -3.22 12.67 -9.30
CA ALA A 50 -2.43 11.67 -8.59
C ALA A 50 -1.54 10.85 -9.54
N VAL A 51 -0.33 10.53 -9.06
CA VAL A 51 0.66 9.74 -9.81
C VAL A 51 1.33 8.72 -8.88
N LEU A 52 1.39 7.47 -9.33
CA LEU A 52 2.20 6.42 -8.70
C LEU A 52 3.67 6.59 -9.06
N ILE A 53 4.55 6.58 -8.07
CA ILE A 53 6.00 6.57 -8.28
C ILE A 53 6.56 5.24 -7.80
N LEU A 54 6.47 4.23 -8.66
CA LEU A 54 6.98 2.88 -8.40
C LEU A 54 8.20 2.63 -9.28
N SER A 55 9.26 2.07 -8.70
CA SER A 55 10.42 1.56 -9.44
C SER A 55 11.09 0.43 -8.65
N THR A 56 11.89 -0.40 -9.33
CA THR A 56 12.66 -1.46 -8.68
C THR A 56 13.63 -0.88 -7.64
N GLU A 57 14.27 0.24 -7.93
CA GLU A 57 15.20 0.92 -7.02
C GLU A 57 14.47 1.43 -5.78
N ARG A 58 13.30 2.06 -5.96
CA ARG A 58 12.47 2.54 -4.84
C ARG A 58 11.97 1.40 -3.97
N ARG A 59 11.57 0.29 -4.59
CA ARG A 59 11.20 -0.93 -3.87
C ARG A 59 12.36 -1.47 -3.03
N ASN A 60 13.56 -1.53 -3.60
CA ASN A 60 14.75 -2.00 -2.87
C ASN A 60 15.12 -1.04 -1.73
N ALA A 61 15.01 0.27 -1.94
CA ALA A 61 15.19 1.28 -0.91
C ALA A 61 14.17 1.11 0.21
N PHE A 62 12.87 0.99 -0.12
CA PHE A 62 11.81 0.71 0.84
C PHE A 62 12.08 -0.53 1.69
N LEU A 63 12.44 -1.65 1.05
CA LEU A 63 12.75 -2.89 1.76
C LEU A 63 13.99 -2.79 2.66
N HIS A 64 14.90 -1.86 2.37
CA HIS A 64 16.05 -1.56 3.21
C HIS A 64 15.65 -0.67 4.38
N ASP A 65 15.05 0.49 4.08
CA ASP A 65 14.71 1.56 5.02
C ASP A 65 13.66 1.11 6.04
N TYR A 66 12.69 0.30 5.60
CA TYR A 66 11.60 -0.21 6.43
C TYR A 66 11.72 -1.72 6.69
N SER A 67 12.95 -2.25 6.64
CA SER A 67 13.25 -3.67 6.91
C SER A 67 12.85 -4.11 8.32
N GLU A 68 12.61 -3.21 9.27
CA GLU A 68 12.11 -3.55 10.59
C GLU A 68 10.61 -3.90 10.60
N TYR A 69 9.86 -3.37 9.63
CA TYR A 69 8.42 -3.57 9.48
C TYR A 69 8.10 -4.66 8.45
N PHE A 70 8.77 -4.61 7.30
CA PHE A 70 8.43 -5.39 6.12
C PHE A 70 9.53 -6.35 5.71
N GLU A 71 9.13 -7.40 5.01
CA GLU A 71 10.03 -8.33 4.33
C GLU A 71 9.47 -8.79 2.99
N LEU A 72 10.36 -9.19 2.08
CA LEU A 72 9.95 -9.88 0.86
C LEU A 72 9.41 -11.26 1.23
N TYR A 73 8.29 -11.62 0.62
CA TYR A 73 7.81 -12.99 0.62
C TYR A 73 7.58 -13.48 -0.80
N ARG A 74 7.53 -14.80 -0.92
CA ARG A 74 7.24 -15.50 -2.17
C ARG A 74 6.07 -16.44 -1.96
N ASP A 75 5.15 -16.43 -2.92
CA ASP A 75 4.09 -17.41 -3.04
C ASP A 75 4.21 -18.11 -4.41
N GLY A 76 4.84 -19.28 -4.39
CA GLY A 76 5.20 -20.00 -5.62
C GLY A 76 6.18 -19.20 -6.49
N LEU A 77 5.69 -18.73 -7.65
CA LEU A 77 6.46 -17.91 -8.60
C LEU A 77 6.22 -16.40 -8.41
N ASP A 78 5.22 -16.03 -7.62
CA ASP A 78 4.88 -14.63 -7.38
C ASP A 78 5.68 -14.09 -6.18
N GLU A 79 6.04 -12.81 -6.25
CA GLU A 79 6.70 -12.09 -5.17
C GLU A 79 5.78 -11.01 -4.60
N GLY A 80 5.97 -10.71 -3.32
CA GLY A 80 5.24 -9.67 -2.63
C GLY A 80 5.95 -9.18 -1.39
N ILE A 81 5.22 -8.41 -0.59
CA ILE A 81 5.67 -7.88 0.69
C ILE A 81 4.77 -8.41 1.79
N ARG A 82 5.39 -8.81 2.90
CA ARG A 82 4.73 -9.26 4.11
C ARG A 82 5.11 -8.37 5.29
N LEU A 83 4.16 -8.17 6.18
CA LEU A 83 4.37 -7.59 7.49
C LEU A 83 5.02 -8.60 8.44
N LYS A 84 6.10 -8.22 9.11
CA LYS A 84 6.76 -9.11 10.09
C LYS A 84 5.84 -9.38 11.27
N ALA A 85 5.77 -10.63 11.73
CA ALA A 85 4.84 -11.09 12.78
C ALA A 85 4.88 -10.32 14.12
N LYS A 86 5.95 -9.58 14.40
CA LYS A 86 6.13 -8.78 15.62
C LYS A 86 5.67 -7.33 15.48
N VAL A 87 5.19 -6.93 14.31
CA VAL A 87 4.81 -5.56 13.99
C VAL A 87 3.32 -5.43 14.21
N ASP A 88 2.96 -4.42 14.98
CA ASP A 88 1.57 -4.06 15.25
C ASP A 88 1.03 -3.18 14.12
N ILE A 89 -0.18 -3.47 13.66
CA ILE A 89 -0.86 -2.70 12.60
C ILE A 89 -1.07 -1.24 13.01
N ASP A 90 -1.26 -0.97 14.32
CA ASP A 90 -1.40 0.38 14.87
C ASP A 90 -0.15 1.25 14.63
N LYS A 91 1.03 0.61 14.51
CA LYS A 91 2.26 1.32 14.13
C LYS A 91 2.20 1.77 12.68
N LEU A 92 1.64 0.96 11.77
CA LEU A 92 1.53 1.36 10.37
C LEU A 92 0.58 2.55 10.20
N TRP A 93 -0.51 2.57 10.95
CA TRP A 93 -1.41 3.73 11.02
C TRP A 93 -0.66 5.01 11.41
N THR A 94 0.14 4.93 12.48
CA THR A 94 0.88 6.08 12.99
C THR A 94 1.97 6.54 12.02
N GLU A 95 2.74 5.62 11.46
CA GLU A 95 3.91 5.94 10.63
C GLU A 95 3.53 6.33 9.19
N PHE A 96 2.52 5.67 8.58
CA PHE A 96 2.23 5.82 7.14
C PHE A 96 0.91 6.51 6.82
N ARG A 97 -0.03 6.56 7.76
CA ARG A 97 -1.38 7.13 7.51
C ARG A 97 -1.57 8.51 8.11
N SER A 98 -0.83 8.85 9.16
CA SER A 98 -0.97 10.13 9.88
C SER A 98 -0.61 11.38 9.06
N TYR A 99 0.27 11.26 8.06
CA TYR A 99 0.69 12.37 7.21
C TYR A 99 -0.10 12.49 5.90
N LEU A 100 -0.95 11.51 5.57
CA LEU A 100 -1.72 11.52 4.33
C LEU A 100 -2.81 12.59 4.40
N SER A 101 -3.11 13.21 3.25
CA SER A 101 -4.32 14.04 3.16
C SER A 101 -5.56 13.16 3.29
N VAL A 102 -6.66 13.77 3.71
CA VAL A 102 -7.95 13.06 3.86
C VAL A 102 -8.37 12.40 2.55
N ASP A 103 -8.21 13.08 1.42
CA ASP A 103 -8.60 12.53 0.12
C ASP A 103 -7.79 11.28 -0.25
N VAL A 104 -6.47 11.28 0.01
CA VAL A 104 -5.61 10.12 -0.24
C VAL A 104 -5.97 8.96 0.68
N MET A 105 -6.18 9.24 1.97
CA MET A 105 -6.61 8.23 2.93
C MET A 105 -7.95 7.60 2.51
N LEU A 106 -8.92 8.42 2.10
CA LEU A 106 -10.21 7.93 1.61
C LEU A 106 -10.08 7.10 0.34
N ALA A 107 -9.19 7.47 -0.59
CA ALA A 107 -8.96 6.70 -1.81
C ALA A 107 -8.33 5.32 -1.53
N PHE A 108 -7.45 5.21 -0.52
CA PHE A 108 -6.92 3.93 -0.06
C PHE A 108 -7.99 3.05 0.61
N MET A 109 -8.93 3.66 1.33
CA MET A 109 -10.04 2.98 2.02
C MET A 109 -11.23 2.64 1.12
N ASP A 110 -11.32 3.26 -0.05
CA ASP A 110 -12.45 3.10 -0.95
C ASP A 110 -12.67 1.63 -1.31
N SER A 111 -13.93 1.20 -1.32
CA SER A 111 -14.27 -0.19 -1.56
C SER A 111 -13.72 -0.71 -2.89
N LYS A 112 -13.67 0.12 -3.94
CA LYS A 112 -13.12 -0.27 -5.24
C LYS A 112 -11.63 -0.56 -5.15
N SER A 113 -10.88 0.25 -4.41
CA SER A 113 -9.46 0.03 -4.20
C SER A 113 -9.28 -1.27 -3.42
N VAL A 114 -10.01 -1.43 -2.32
CA VAL A 114 -9.83 -2.59 -1.44
C VAL A 114 -10.22 -3.91 -2.11
N GLU A 115 -11.27 -3.93 -2.94
CA GLU A 115 -11.62 -5.08 -3.77
C GLU A 115 -10.46 -5.53 -4.69
N ALA A 116 -9.60 -4.60 -5.14
CA ALA A 116 -8.42 -4.92 -5.94
C ALA A 116 -7.34 -5.71 -5.17
N LEU A 117 -7.42 -5.74 -3.83
CA LEU A 117 -6.59 -6.59 -2.97
C LEU A 117 -7.20 -7.99 -2.77
N GLY A 118 -8.36 -8.26 -3.36
CA GLY A 118 -9.05 -9.56 -3.31
C GLY A 118 -9.84 -9.80 -2.02
N VAL A 119 -10.25 -8.73 -1.32
CA VAL A 119 -11.02 -8.78 -0.07
C VAL A 119 -12.27 -7.92 -0.13
#